data_AF-A0A165KKM2-F1
#
_entry.id   AF-A0A165KKM2-F1
#
_cell.length_a   1.000
_cell.length_b   1.000
_cell.length_c   1.000
_cell.angle_alpha   90.00
_cell.angle_beta   90.00
_cell.angle_gamma   90.00
#
_symmetry.space_group_name_H-M   'P 1'
#
loop_
_entity.id
_entity.type
_entity.pdbx_description
1 polymer ?
#
loop_
_entity_poly.entity_id
_entity_poly.type
_entity_poly.pdbx_seq_one_letter_code
_entity_poly.pdbx_strand_id
1 'polypeptide(L)' 'MIYINNAIPSDSYNQLPINSLDLTGFTLTTPSLSMRIFSVYNPPSSDSTISLLSTILHTLPTLDLILAGDFNKHDALWSG' A
#
# COMPACT_ATOMS: atom_id res chain seq x y z
N MET A 1 -9.22 -4.16 0.03
CA MET A 1 -8.93 -5.61 -0.11
C MET A 1 -8.10 -5.81 -1.36
N ILE A 2 -7.10 -6.70 -1.32
CA ILE A 2 -6.20 -6.96 -2.46
C ILE A 2 -6.36 -8.43 -2.86
N TYR A 3 -6.60 -8.67 -4.14
CA TYR A 3 -6.64 -10.01 -4.71
C TYR A 3 -5.34 -10.29 -5.46
N ILE A 4 -4.76 -11.47 -5.23
CA ILE A 4 -3.50 -11.89 -5.85
C ILE A 4 -3.81 -13.00 -6.83
N ASN A 5 -3.24 -12.92 -8.04
CA ASN A 5 -3.40 -13.95 -9.05
C ASN A 5 -2.77 -15.26 -8.58
N ASN A 6 -3.47 -16.38 -8.69
CA ASN A 6 -2.99 -17.71 -8.29
C ASN A 6 -1.73 -18.17 -9.07
N ALA A 7 -1.40 -17.52 -10.19
CA ALA A 7 -0.15 -17.74 -10.91
C ALA A 7 1.08 -17.20 -10.14
N ILE A 8 0.88 -16.31 -9.17
CA ILE A 8 1.94 -15.79 -8.30
C ILE A 8 2.14 -16.79 -7.15
N PRO A 9 3.36 -17.34 -6.96
CA PRO A 9 3.64 -18.28 -5.88
C PRO A 9 3.26 -17.72 -4.51
N SER A 10 2.60 -18.50 -3.67
CA SER A 10 2.10 -18.03 -2.37
C SER A 10 3.20 -17.64 -1.37
N ASP A 11 4.41 -18.13 -1.57
CA ASP A 11 5.61 -17.79 -0.79
C ASP A 11 6.33 -16.52 -1.31
N SER A 12 5.94 -16.03 -2.49
CA SER A 12 6.51 -14.82 -3.09
C SER A 12 5.89 -13.53 -2.53
N TYR A 13 4.86 -13.60 -1.70
CA TYR A 13 4.27 -12.41 -1.08
C TYR A 13 3.92 -12.61 0.38
N ASN A 14 4.01 -11.53 1.15
CA ASN A 14 3.65 -11.52 2.56
C ASN A 14 2.88 -10.25 2.89
N GLN A 15 1.70 -10.41 3.51
CA GLN A 15 0.90 -9.29 3.99
C GLN A 15 1.62 -8.61 5.17
N LEU A 16 1.63 -7.27 5.17
CA LEU A 16 2.16 -6.48 6.27
C LEU A 16 1.15 -6.47 7.43
N PRO A 17 1.60 -6.61 8.69
CA PRO A 17 0.73 -6.60 9.86
C PRO A 17 0.31 -5.17 10.21
N ILE A 18 -0.64 -4.62 9.45
CA ILE A 18 -1.16 -3.26 9.62
C ILE A 18 -2.48 -3.35 10.37
N ASN A 19 -2.56 -2.72 11.55
CA ASN A 19 -3.79 -2.67 12.35
C ASN A 19 -4.68 -1.50 11.88
N SER A 20 -5.26 -1.63 10.68
CA SER A 20 -6.19 -0.66 10.11
C SER A 20 -7.15 -1.36 9.13
N LEU A 21 -8.40 -0.92 9.12
CA LEU A 21 -9.39 -1.34 8.10
C LEU A 21 -9.23 -0.57 6.78
N ASP A 22 -8.57 0.59 6.85
CA ASP A 22 -8.47 1.57 5.77
C ASP A 22 -7.14 1.45 5.00
N LEU A 23 -6.22 0.60 5.48
CA LEU A 23 -4.91 0.39 4.87
C LEU A 23 -4.55 -1.09 4.86
N THR A 24 -4.24 -1.62 3.68
CA THR A 24 -3.69 -2.97 3.53
C THR A 24 -2.41 -2.87 2.70
N GLY A 25 -1.37 -3.61 3.08
CA GLY A 25 -0.13 -3.66 2.33
C GLY A 25 0.44 -5.07 2.28
N PHE A 26 1.22 -5.36 1.25
CA PHE A 26 2.01 -6.59 1.16
C PHE A 26 3.36 -6.31 0.50
N THR A 27 4.33 -7.15 0.81
CA THR A 27 5.61 -7.22 0.08
C THR A 27 5.50 -8.33 -0.94
N LEU A 28 5.86 -8.05 -2.19
CA LEU A 28 6.04 -9.02 -3.25
C LEU A 28 7.53 -9.15 -3.54
N THR A 29 8.05 -10.37 -3.47
CA THR A 29 9.45 -10.70 -3.73
C THR A 29 9.53 -11.85 -4.72
N THR A 30 10.17 -11.58 -5.84
CA THR A 30 10.52 -12.54 -6.88
C THR A 30 12.04 -12.49 -7.09
N PRO A 31 12.64 -13.41 -7.87
CA PRO A 31 14.09 -13.37 -8.13
C PRO A 31 14.59 -12.06 -8.77
N SER A 32 13.73 -11.32 -9.48
CA SER A 32 14.09 -10.12 -10.22
C SER A 32 13.46 -8.83 -9.70
N LEU A 33 12.55 -8.91 -8.72
CA LEU A 33 11.77 -7.77 -8.23
C LEU A 33 11.45 -7.93 -6.76
N SER A 34 11.67 -6.87 -5.98
CA SER A 34 11.13 -6.75 -4.63
C SER A 34 10.42 -5.41 -4.50
N MET A 35 9.13 -5.45 -4.21
CA MET A 35 8.31 -4.25 -4.13
C MET A 35 7.28 -4.35 -3.02
N ARG A 36 6.77 -3.19 -2.59
CA ARG A 36 5.61 -3.10 -1.73
C ARG A 36 4.44 -2.49 -2.46
N ILE A 37 3.27 -3.02 -2.16
CA ILE A 37 2.02 -2.58 -2.72
C ILE A 37 1.09 -2.26 -1.57
N PHE A 38 0.52 -1.05 -1.56
CA PHE A 38 -0.47 -0.62 -0.58
C PHE A 38 -1.78 -0.26 -1.27
N SER A 39 -2.87 -0.84 -0.75
CA SER A 39 -4.24 -0.41 -1.02
C SER A 39 -4.65 0.56 0.08
N VAL A 40 -4.91 1.80 -0.31
CA VAL A 40 -5.20 2.91 0.60
C VAL A 40 -6.65 3.34 0.45
N TYR A 41 -7.36 3.45 1.55
CA TYR A 41 -8.59 4.22 1.65
C TYR A 41 -8.38 5.30 2.70
N ASN A 42 -8.49 6.57 2.33
CA ASN A 42 -8.43 7.64 3.31
C ASN A 42 -9.84 8.22 3.47
N PRO A 43 -10.43 8.22 4.67
CA PRO A 43 -11.77 8.76 4.87
C PRO A 43 -11.86 10.23 4.47
N PRO A 44 -13.01 10.69 3.93
CA PRO A 44 -13.22 12.10 3.67
C PRO A 44 -13.09 12.90 4.98
N SER A 45 -12.41 14.04 4.92
CA SER A 45 -12.15 14.93 6.07
C SER A 45 -11.17 14.41 7.13
N SER A 46 -10.44 13.31 6.87
CA SER A 46 -9.38 12.81 7.75
C SER A 46 -8.04 12.68 7.02
N ASP A 47 -6.96 12.68 7.79
CA ASP A 47 -5.59 12.33 7.37
C ASP A 47 -5.02 11.14 8.15
N SER A 48 -5.87 10.41 8.87
CA SER A 48 -5.46 9.29 9.71
C SER A 48 -4.74 8.20 8.92
N THR A 49 -5.28 7.82 7.75
CA THR A 49 -4.67 6.77 6.91
C THR A 49 -3.36 7.25 6.29
N ILE A 50 -3.31 8.51 5.84
CA ILE A 50 -2.10 9.11 5.26
C ILE A 50 -0.99 9.19 6.32
N SER A 51 -1.30 9.61 7.54
CA SER A 51 -0.35 9.70 8.65
C SER A 51 0.21 8.32 9.05
N LEU A 52 -0.68 7.32 9.12
CA LEU A 52 -0.29 5.93 9.36
C LEU A 52 0.62 5.40 8.24
N LEU A 53 0.23 5.60 6.98
CA LEU A 53 1.00 5.20 5.81
C LEU A 53 2.40 5.85 5.84
N SER A 54 2.49 7.16 6.09
CA SER A 54 3.76 7.88 6.21
C SER A 54 4.66 7.27 7.28
N THR A 55 4.09 6.94 8.45
CA THR A 55 4.84 6.31 9.56
C THR A 55 5.39 4.94 9.15
N ILE A 56 4.57 4.12 8.48
CA ILE A 56 4.99 2.81 7.98
C ILE A 56 6.10 2.95 6.94
N LEU A 57 5.96 3.86 5.99
CA LEU A 57 6.97 4.07 4.93
C LEU A 57 8.32 4.55 5.47
N HIS A 58 8.33 5.31 6.56
CA HIS A 58 9.57 5.75 7.20
C HIS A 58 10.25 4.69 8.07
N THR A 59 9.52 3.67 8.51
CA THR A 59 10.06 2.60 9.38
C THR A 59 10.55 1.39 8.61
N LEU A 60 10.02 1.17 7.41
CA LEU A 60 10.38 0.01 6.58
C LEU A 60 11.53 0.31 5.61
N PRO A 61 12.37 -0.68 5.26
CA PRO A 61 13.43 -0.51 4.25
C PRO A 61 12.89 -0.01 2.91
N THR A 62 13.59 0.86 2.22
CA THR A 62 13.17 1.36 0.89
C THR A 62 13.12 0.21 -0.11
N LEU A 63 11.97 0.05 -0.77
CA LEU A 63 11.72 -0.85 -1.89
C LEU A 63 10.91 -0.10 -2.95
N ASP A 64 10.85 -0.64 -4.16
CA ASP A 64 9.90 -0.16 -5.17
C ASP A 64 8.49 -0.18 -4.59
N LEU A 65 7.69 0.83 -4.92
CA LEU A 65 6.43 1.10 -4.22
C LEU A 65 5.30 1.36 -5.20
N ILE A 66 4.19 0.66 -5.00
CA ILE A 66 2.89 1.03 -5.56
C ILE A 66 2.00 1.49 -4.42
N LEU A 67 1.47 2.69 -4.54
CA LEU A 67 0.39 3.21 -3.72
C LEU A 67 -0.84 3.37 -4.61
N ALA A 68 -1.94 2.72 -4.26
CA ALA A 68 -3.16 2.79 -5.04
C ALA A 68 -4.38 2.77 -4.13
N GLY A 69 -5.44 3.45 -4.54
CA GLY A 69 -6.73 3.45 -3.86
C GLY A 69 -7.37 4.83 -3.84
N ASP A 70 -8.29 5.04 -2.92
CA ASP A 70 -9.05 6.28 -2.78
C ASP A 70 -8.48 7.11 -1.63
N PHE A 71 -7.77 8.17 -1.98
CA PHE A 71 -7.14 9.07 -1.01
C PHE A 71 -8.10 10.16 -0.51
N ASN A 72 -9.27 10.36 -1.13
CA ASN A 72 -10.16 11.49 -0.85
C ASN A 72 -9.42 12.83 -0.68
N LYS A 73 -8.43 13.08 -1.56
CA LYS A 73 -7.65 14.32 -1.63
C LYS A 73 -7.74 14.93 -3.01
N HIS A 74 -7.59 16.25 -3.05
CA HIS A 74 -7.55 17.03 -4.27
C HIS A 74 -6.21 17.74 -4.34
N ASP A 75 -5.54 17.63 -5.48
CA ASP A 75 -4.38 18.44 -5.86
C ASP A 75 -4.52 18.73 -7.36
N ALA A 76 -4.01 19.86 -7.81
CA ALA A 76 -4.07 20.25 -9.22
C ALA A 76 -3.26 19.31 -10.13
N LEU A 77 -2.27 18.59 -9.60
CA LEU A 77 -1.36 17.74 -10.38
C LEU A 77 -1.90 16.35 -10.69
N TRP A 78 -2.96 15.92 -10.00
CA TRP A 78 -3.61 14.61 -10.20
C TRP A 78 -5.14 14.70 -10.28
N SER A 79 -5.68 15.92 -10.34
CA SER A 79 -7.06 16.15 -10.76
C SER A 79 -7.15 15.87 -12.26
N GLY A 80 -7.84 14.79 -12.63
CA GLY A 80 -8.29 14.56 -14.01
C GLY A 80 -9.32 15.57 -14.45
#